data_AF-A0A350P1Y8-F1
#
_entry.id   AF-A0A350P1Y8-F1
#
_cell.length_a   1.000
_cell.length_b   1.000
_cell.length_c   1.000
_cell.angle_alpha   90.00
_cell.angle_beta   90.00
_cell.angle_gamma   90.00
#
_symmetry.space_group_name_H-M   'P 1'
#
loop_
_entity.id
_entity.type
_entity.pdbx_description
1 polymer ?
#
loop_
_entity_poly.entity_id
_entity_poly.type
_entity_poly.pdbx_seq_one_letter_code
_entity_poly.pdbx_strand_id
1 'polypeptide(L)'
;YVINDFTAVAHSLPVLAQDQVVQIGEGTPVAEGNIAVFGPGTGLGVEHITMTSSGWQTLDGEGGHTDFAPVDETDVVVWRHLQKQFGRASAEEVMSGRGLLNIYTALALHGGNTPVFTEPAQITLAALENTCDIAVATLTQFCRIMGSFAGNLALNMATTGGVFIGGGIANRFPEFIKSSDFRARFEAKGQMKHYVKDIPTYLIAEPDHGLLGAAAYLQQHTAS
;
A
#
# COMPACT_ATOMS: atom_id res chain seq x y z
N TYR A 1 20.68 7.58 18.62
CA TYR A 1 19.24 7.50 18.35
C TYR A 1 18.87 6.06 18.05
N VAL A 2 17.69 5.62 18.48
CA VAL A 2 17.08 4.34 18.11
C VAL A 2 15.63 4.68 17.73
N ILE A 3 15.20 4.29 16.54
CA ILE A 3 13.88 4.62 15.99
C ILE A 3 13.19 3.36 15.48
N ASN A 4 11.85 3.41 15.38
CA ASN A 4 11.08 2.35 14.73
C ASN A 4 11.43 2.25 13.23
N ASP A 5 11.25 1.06 12.65
CA ASP A 5 11.56 0.79 11.24
C ASP A 5 10.69 1.59 10.28
N PHE A 6 9.39 1.71 10.53
CA PHE A 6 8.48 2.54 9.73
C PHE A 6 8.74 4.04 9.92
N THR A 7 9.14 4.49 11.12
CA THR A 7 9.67 5.85 11.32
C THR A 7 10.87 6.09 10.41
N ALA A 8 11.81 5.13 10.35
CA ALA A 8 12.97 5.23 9.46
C ALA A 8 12.52 5.28 7.98
N VAL A 9 11.63 4.39 7.55
CA VAL A 9 11.06 4.41 6.19
C VAL A 9 10.44 5.78 5.87
N ALA A 10 9.65 6.35 6.77
CA ALA A 10 8.99 7.63 6.55
C ALA A 10 10.00 8.79 6.40
N HIS A 11 11.09 8.78 7.18
CA HIS A 11 12.16 9.78 7.04
C HIS A 11 12.97 9.63 5.75
N SER A 12 12.88 8.50 5.04
CA SER A 12 13.53 8.34 3.73
C SER A 12 12.77 9.08 2.62
N LEU A 13 11.44 9.21 2.74
CA LEU A 13 10.58 9.64 1.63
C LEU A 13 10.93 11.03 1.08
N PRO A 14 11.23 12.05 1.91
CA PRO A 14 11.59 13.37 1.40
C PRO A 14 12.95 13.43 0.69
N VAL A 15 13.80 12.41 0.86
CA VAL A 15 15.17 12.39 0.33
C VAL A 15 15.39 11.33 -0.76
N LEU A 16 14.38 10.54 -1.10
CA LEU A 16 14.45 9.58 -2.21
C LEU A 16 14.56 10.33 -3.54
N ALA A 17 15.53 9.93 -4.35
CA ALA A 17 15.72 10.43 -5.70
C ALA A 17 14.71 9.81 -6.69
N GLN A 18 14.58 10.43 -7.86
CA GLN A 18 13.60 10.00 -8.88
C GLN A 18 13.86 8.57 -9.40
N ASP A 19 15.10 8.11 -9.43
CA ASP A 19 15.51 6.77 -9.82
C ASP A 19 15.37 5.72 -8.69
N GLN A 20 15.14 6.17 -7.46
CA GLN A 20 14.90 5.34 -6.28
C GLN A 20 13.42 5.02 -6.06
N VAL A 21 12.54 5.56 -6.91
CA VAL A 21 11.10 5.34 -6.87
C VAL A 21 10.54 5.06 -8.25
N VAL A 22 9.41 4.38 -8.27
CA VAL A 22 8.67 4.08 -9.49
C VAL A 22 7.30 4.69 -9.37
N GLN A 23 7.00 5.69 -10.19
CA GLN A 23 5.67 6.31 -10.19
C GLN A 23 4.62 5.32 -10.70
N ILE A 24 3.54 5.19 -9.93
CA ILE A 24 2.35 4.42 -10.30
C ILE A 24 1.24 5.42 -10.60
N GLY A 25 0.79 5.52 -11.84
CA GLY A 25 -0.18 6.55 -12.26
C GLY A 25 0.44 7.93 -12.47
N GLU A 26 -0.35 8.97 -12.26
CA GLU A 26 0.01 10.38 -12.53
C GLU A 26 0.12 11.20 -11.23
N GLY A 27 0.40 12.50 -11.36
CA GLY A 27 0.49 13.46 -10.25
C GLY A 27 1.88 14.08 -10.11
N THR A 28 1.97 15.11 -9.28
CA THR A 28 3.23 15.83 -9.01
C THR A 28 3.27 16.24 -7.53
N PRO A 29 4.37 15.97 -6.81
CA PRO A 29 4.43 16.23 -5.39
C PRO A 29 4.44 17.74 -5.14
N VAL A 30 3.67 18.17 -4.15
CA VAL A 30 3.78 19.53 -3.59
C VAL A 30 4.93 19.52 -2.59
N ALA A 31 5.90 20.42 -2.77
CA ALA A 31 7.02 20.58 -1.85
C ALA A 31 6.52 20.78 -0.41
N GLU A 32 7.12 20.08 0.55
CA GLU A 32 6.76 20.11 1.97
C GLU A 32 5.32 19.69 2.28
N GLY A 33 4.58 19.15 1.30
CA GLY A 33 3.26 18.56 1.51
C GLY A 33 3.36 17.30 2.37
N ASN A 34 2.27 16.97 3.08
CA ASN A 34 2.20 15.74 3.86
C ASN A 34 2.42 14.52 2.97
N ILE A 35 3.06 13.50 3.52
CA ILE A 35 3.35 12.25 2.82
C ILE A 35 2.78 11.09 3.65
N ALA A 36 2.20 10.10 2.98
CA ALA A 36 1.89 8.81 3.59
C ALA A 36 2.77 7.71 3.00
N VAL A 37 3.10 6.70 3.80
CA VAL A 37 3.63 5.43 3.32
C VAL A 37 2.82 4.29 3.90
N PHE A 38 2.56 3.27 3.08
CA PHE A 38 2.01 2.00 3.54
C PHE A 38 2.75 0.85 2.87
N GLY A 39 2.90 -0.28 3.57
CA GLY A 39 3.73 -1.37 3.07
C GLY A 39 3.17 -2.76 3.36
N PRO A 40 2.58 -3.43 2.36
CA PRO A 40 2.21 -4.84 2.48
C PRO A 40 3.45 -5.74 2.62
N GLY A 41 3.50 -6.49 3.72
CA GLY A 41 4.54 -7.46 4.05
C GLY A 41 3.95 -8.65 4.81
N THR A 42 4.61 -9.06 5.90
CA THR A 42 4.01 -10.01 6.85
C THR A 42 2.71 -9.45 7.43
N GLY A 43 2.72 -8.15 7.76
CA GLY A 43 1.54 -7.35 8.09
C GLY A 43 1.35 -6.18 7.13
N LEU A 44 0.73 -5.10 7.61
CA LEU A 44 0.53 -3.85 6.89
C LEU A 44 0.93 -2.67 7.78
N GLY A 45 2.14 -2.15 7.58
CA GLY A 45 2.55 -0.91 8.23
C GLY A 45 2.01 0.31 7.49
N VAL A 46 1.71 1.38 8.24
CA VAL A 46 1.23 2.67 7.72
C VAL A 46 1.85 3.77 8.57
N GLU A 47 2.42 4.78 7.92
CA GLU A 47 3.05 5.91 8.59
C GLU A 47 2.78 7.19 7.79
N HIS A 48 2.74 8.34 8.47
CA HIS A 48 2.65 9.64 7.81
C HIS A 48 3.82 10.51 8.25
N ILE A 49 4.24 11.43 7.39
CA ILE A 49 5.27 12.42 7.72
C ILE A 49 4.86 13.80 7.23
N THR A 50 5.03 14.80 8.10
CA THR A 50 4.61 16.18 7.87
C THR A 50 5.77 17.14 8.11
N MET A 51 5.88 18.18 7.29
CA MET A 51 6.90 19.21 7.47
C MET A 51 6.43 20.20 8.54
N THR A 52 7.30 20.49 9.50
CA THR A 52 7.08 21.47 10.56
C THR A 52 8.24 22.46 10.61
N SER A 53 8.13 23.50 11.46
CA SER A 53 9.24 24.43 11.70
C SER A 53 10.49 23.75 12.28
N SER A 54 10.38 22.54 12.84
CA SER A 54 11.51 21.75 13.35
C SER A 54 11.95 20.65 12.38
N GLY A 55 11.50 20.70 11.12
CA GLY A 55 11.74 19.68 10.11
C GLY A 55 10.62 18.65 10.01
N TRP A 56 10.92 17.53 9.35
CA TRP A 56 9.95 16.46 9.13
C TRP A 56 9.66 15.71 10.43
N GLN A 57 8.38 15.50 10.73
CA GLN A 57 7.91 14.74 11.90
C GLN A 57 7.01 13.60 11.45
N THR A 58 7.26 12.40 11.97
CA THR A 58 6.39 11.24 11.75
C THR A 58 5.16 11.28 12.65
N LEU A 59 4.09 10.61 12.23
CA LEU A 59 2.82 10.54 12.94
C LEU A 59 2.44 9.07 13.12
N ASP A 60 3.04 8.48 14.15
CA ASP A 60 2.95 7.06 14.44
C ASP A 60 1.49 6.59 14.55
N GLY A 61 1.22 5.37 14.07
CA GLY A 61 -0.11 4.78 14.18
C GLY A 61 -0.19 3.34 13.70
N GLU A 62 -1.40 2.78 13.84
CA GLU A 62 -1.71 1.38 13.51
C GLU A 62 -2.68 1.31 12.32
N GLY A 63 -2.40 2.12 11.29
CA GLY A 63 -3.32 2.33 10.16
C GLY A 63 -3.69 1.06 9.40
N GLY A 64 -2.82 0.04 9.42
CA GLY A 64 -3.11 -1.26 8.78
C GLY A 64 -4.17 -2.09 9.48
N HIS A 65 -4.46 -1.80 10.74
CA HIS A 65 -5.49 -2.49 11.51
C HIS A 65 -6.88 -1.84 11.43
N THR A 66 -7.00 -0.73 10.69
CA THR A 66 -8.30 -0.12 10.36
C THR A 66 -9.16 -1.07 9.52
N ASP A 67 -10.47 -0.82 9.48
CA ASP A 67 -11.40 -1.66 8.74
C ASP A 67 -11.07 -1.71 7.24
N PHE A 68 -11.15 -2.91 6.66
CA PHE A 68 -11.26 -3.05 5.21
C PHE A 68 -12.59 -2.45 4.77
N ALA A 69 -12.54 -1.50 3.84
CA ALA A 69 -13.70 -0.80 3.30
C ALA A 69 -14.04 -1.31 1.89
N PRO A 70 -15.01 -2.22 1.72
CA PRO A 70 -15.42 -2.73 0.42
C PRO A 70 -16.08 -1.64 -0.42
N VAL A 71 -15.74 -1.54 -1.71
CA VAL A 71 -16.36 -0.55 -2.60
C VAL A 71 -16.89 -1.16 -3.90
N ASP A 72 -16.72 -2.46 -4.11
CA ASP A 72 -17.40 -3.23 -5.16
C ASP A 72 -17.84 -4.62 -4.69
N GLU A 73 -18.56 -5.36 -5.54
CA GLU A 73 -19.08 -6.70 -5.19
C GLU A 73 -17.96 -7.71 -4.93
N THR A 74 -16.82 -7.61 -5.62
CA THR A 74 -15.67 -8.48 -5.40
C THR A 74 -15.06 -8.24 -4.03
N ASP A 75 -14.95 -6.98 -3.60
CA ASP A 75 -14.56 -6.61 -2.24
C ASP A 75 -15.53 -7.18 -1.21
N VAL A 76 -16.85 -7.13 -1.48
CA VAL A 76 -17.87 -7.66 -0.58
C VAL A 76 -17.76 -9.19 -0.42
N VAL A 77 -17.42 -9.91 -1.49
CA VAL A 77 -17.11 -11.35 -1.44
C VAL A 77 -15.96 -11.63 -0.47
N VAL A 78 -14.85 -10.89 -0.62
CA VAL A 78 -13.67 -11.01 0.25
C VAL A 78 -14.03 -10.65 1.69
N TRP A 79 -14.74 -9.55 1.90
CA TRP A 79 -15.15 -9.10 3.24
C TRP A 79 -16.02 -10.13 3.95
N ARG A 80 -16.99 -10.74 3.25
CA ARG A 80 -17.86 -11.79 3.83
C ARG A 80 -17.04 -13.02 4.22
N HIS A 81 -16.02 -13.37 3.44
CA HIS A 81 -15.11 -14.45 3.79
C HIS A 81 -14.35 -14.14 5.08
N LEU A 82 -13.73 -12.95 5.16
CA LEU A 82 -13.00 -12.49 6.35
C LEU A 82 -13.88 -12.42 7.60
N GLN A 83 -15.09 -11.89 7.47
CA GLN A 83 -16.07 -11.85 8.56
C GLN A 83 -16.40 -13.23 9.12
N LYS A 84 -16.58 -14.23 8.25
CA LYS A 84 -16.84 -15.61 8.69
C LYS A 84 -15.64 -16.24 9.41
N GLN A 85 -14.42 -15.91 8.99
CA GLN A 85 -13.19 -16.48 9.56
C GLN A 85 -12.78 -15.79 10.87
N PHE A 86 -12.86 -14.46 10.92
CA PHE A 86 -12.23 -13.66 11.98
C PHE A 86 -13.21 -12.78 12.76
N GLY A 87 -14.48 -12.67 12.35
CA GLY A 87 -15.46 -11.76 12.96
C GLY A 87 -15.19 -10.27 12.71
N ARG A 88 -14.13 -9.95 11.96
CA ARG A 88 -13.74 -8.61 11.50
C ARG A 88 -12.91 -8.73 10.24
N ALA A 89 -12.81 -7.64 9.49
CA ALA A 89 -11.96 -7.56 8.31
C ALA A 89 -11.15 -6.26 8.39
N SER A 90 -9.87 -6.33 8.76
CA SER A 90 -8.98 -5.17 8.71
C SER A 90 -8.27 -5.07 7.36
N ALA A 91 -7.75 -3.88 7.05
CA ALA A 91 -6.94 -3.61 5.86
C ALA A 91 -5.76 -4.59 5.72
N GLU A 92 -5.10 -4.96 6.83
CA GLU A 92 -4.03 -5.96 6.84
C GLU A 92 -4.48 -7.36 6.40
N GLU A 93 -5.73 -7.74 6.66
CA GLU A 93 -6.26 -9.06 6.28
C GLU A 93 -6.51 -9.20 4.77
N VAL A 94 -6.33 -8.11 4.01
CA VAL A 94 -6.38 -8.10 2.55
C VAL A 94 -5.07 -7.59 1.92
N MET A 95 -4.29 -6.77 2.61
CA MET A 95 -3.04 -6.18 2.10
C MET A 95 -1.81 -6.68 2.87
N SER A 96 -1.60 -7.99 2.84
CA SER A 96 -0.42 -8.66 3.39
C SER A 96 -0.21 -10.00 2.67
N GLY A 97 0.81 -10.77 3.07
CA GLY A 97 1.03 -12.11 2.52
C GLY A 97 -0.19 -13.00 2.75
N ARG A 98 -0.69 -13.03 4.00
CA ARG A 98 -1.95 -13.71 4.32
C ARG A 98 -3.15 -13.08 3.62
N GLY A 99 -3.12 -11.78 3.37
CA GLY A 99 -4.16 -11.08 2.62
C GLY A 99 -4.35 -11.61 1.20
N LEU A 100 -3.26 -11.92 0.49
CA LEU A 100 -3.34 -12.58 -0.82
C LEU A 100 -4.03 -13.93 -0.74
N LEU A 101 -3.71 -14.74 0.28
CA LEU A 101 -4.37 -16.03 0.50
C LEU A 101 -5.85 -15.88 0.84
N ASN A 102 -6.20 -14.89 1.67
CA ASN A 102 -7.58 -14.61 2.04
C ASN A 102 -8.41 -14.19 0.82
N ILE A 103 -7.88 -13.31 -0.04
CA ILE A 103 -8.54 -12.91 -1.28
C ILE A 103 -8.71 -14.12 -2.20
N TYR A 104 -7.63 -14.88 -2.45
CA TYR A 104 -7.68 -16.08 -3.30
C TYR A 104 -8.72 -17.09 -2.83
N THR A 105 -8.71 -17.41 -1.53
CA THR A 105 -9.64 -18.36 -0.93
C THR A 105 -11.08 -17.88 -1.06
N ALA A 106 -11.33 -16.60 -0.80
CA ALA A 106 -12.66 -16.00 -0.95
C ALA A 106 -13.17 -16.12 -2.40
N LEU A 107 -12.34 -15.78 -3.38
CA LEU A 107 -12.71 -15.82 -4.80
C LEU A 107 -12.92 -17.26 -5.29
N ALA A 108 -12.03 -18.19 -4.91
CA ALA A 108 -12.15 -19.60 -5.27
C ALA A 108 -13.46 -20.20 -4.75
N LEU A 109 -13.75 -20.03 -3.45
CA LEU A 109 -14.96 -20.54 -2.83
C LEU A 109 -16.24 -19.89 -3.40
N HIS A 110 -16.20 -18.59 -3.68
CA HIS A 110 -17.33 -17.90 -4.30
C HIS A 110 -17.65 -18.43 -5.70
N GLY A 111 -16.62 -18.79 -6.47
CA GLY A 111 -16.74 -19.44 -7.77
C GLY A 111 -17.06 -20.94 -7.72
N GLY A 112 -17.27 -21.52 -6.53
CA GLY A 112 -17.54 -22.95 -6.36
C GLY A 112 -16.32 -23.87 -6.54
N ASN A 113 -15.11 -23.31 -6.49
CA ASN A 113 -13.86 -24.05 -6.63
C ASN A 113 -13.25 -24.38 -5.26
N THR A 114 -12.51 -25.48 -5.19
CA THR A 114 -11.67 -25.80 -4.03
C THR A 114 -10.33 -25.05 -4.15
N PRO A 115 -9.95 -24.22 -3.16
CA PRO A 115 -8.64 -23.57 -3.15
C PRO A 115 -7.51 -24.62 -3.14
N VAL A 116 -6.53 -24.48 -4.04
CA VAL A 116 -5.40 -25.43 -4.15
C VAL A 116 -4.07 -24.83 -3.71
N PHE A 117 -3.93 -23.50 -3.75
CA PHE A 117 -2.74 -22.81 -3.26
C PHE A 117 -2.86 -22.53 -1.77
N THR A 118 -1.76 -22.75 -1.04
CA THR A 118 -1.67 -22.53 0.41
C THR A 118 -0.65 -21.46 0.77
N GLU A 119 0.18 -21.03 -0.18
CA GLU A 119 1.22 -20.02 0.04
C GLU A 119 1.04 -18.79 -0.87
N PRO A 120 1.30 -17.56 -0.39
CA PRO A 120 1.11 -16.33 -1.19
C PRO A 120 1.99 -16.30 -2.44
N ALA A 121 3.17 -16.92 -2.37
CA ALA A 121 4.11 -17.02 -3.49
C ALA A 121 3.54 -17.85 -4.65
N GLN A 122 2.76 -18.91 -4.38
CA GLN A 122 2.13 -19.73 -5.42
C GLN A 122 1.09 -18.93 -6.19
N ILE A 123 0.27 -18.14 -5.48
CA ILE A 123 -0.73 -17.26 -6.09
C ILE A 123 -0.04 -16.22 -6.96
N THR A 124 1.00 -15.57 -6.43
CA THR A 124 1.75 -14.53 -7.16
C THR A 124 2.37 -15.10 -8.43
N LEU A 125 3.05 -16.25 -8.33
CA LEU A 125 3.66 -16.92 -9.48
C LEU A 125 2.61 -17.29 -10.54
N ALA A 126 1.53 -17.96 -10.12
CA ALA A 126 0.49 -18.40 -11.05
C ALA A 126 -0.24 -17.23 -11.73
N ALA A 127 -0.38 -16.10 -11.04
CA ALA A 127 -0.92 -14.86 -11.61
C ALA A 127 0.03 -14.26 -12.66
N LEU A 128 1.33 -14.17 -12.36
CA LEU A 128 2.33 -13.59 -13.26
C LEU A 128 2.58 -14.47 -14.50
N GLU A 129 2.52 -15.79 -14.35
CA GLU A 129 2.65 -16.74 -15.46
C GLU A 129 1.33 -16.96 -16.21
N ASN A 130 0.24 -16.35 -15.74
CA ASN A 130 -1.11 -16.49 -16.30
C ASN A 130 -1.57 -17.96 -16.41
N THR A 131 -1.26 -18.77 -15.38
CA THR A 131 -1.58 -20.21 -15.34
C THR A 131 -2.83 -20.52 -14.49
N CYS A 132 -3.38 -19.54 -13.79
CA CYS A 132 -4.60 -19.69 -12.99
C CYS A 132 -5.43 -18.39 -12.97
N ASP A 133 -6.63 -18.42 -13.56
CA ASP A 133 -7.53 -17.26 -13.64
C ASP A 133 -7.89 -16.67 -12.27
N ILE A 134 -8.11 -17.52 -11.27
CA ILE A 134 -8.42 -17.06 -9.90
C ILE A 134 -7.20 -16.38 -9.27
N ALA A 135 -5.98 -16.84 -9.56
CA ALA A 135 -4.76 -16.19 -9.08
C ALA A 135 -4.58 -14.80 -9.73
N VAL A 136 -4.83 -14.69 -11.04
CA VAL A 136 -4.84 -13.41 -11.76
C VAL A 136 -5.88 -12.46 -11.17
N ALA A 137 -7.11 -12.94 -10.96
CA ALA A 137 -8.18 -12.17 -10.32
C ALA A 137 -7.81 -11.74 -8.89
N THR A 138 -7.12 -12.60 -8.14
CA THR A 138 -6.63 -12.30 -6.78
C THR A 138 -5.63 -11.15 -6.80
N LEU A 139 -4.60 -11.23 -7.64
CA LEU A 139 -3.57 -10.21 -7.70
C LEU A 139 -4.12 -8.88 -8.24
N THR A 140 -5.07 -8.96 -9.17
CA THR A 140 -5.83 -7.80 -9.67
C THR A 140 -6.61 -7.14 -8.54
N GLN A 141 -7.35 -7.91 -7.74
CA GLN A 141 -8.14 -7.38 -6.63
C GLN A 141 -7.24 -6.80 -5.53
N PHE A 142 -6.12 -7.45 -5.24
CA PHE A 142 -5.12 -6.92 -4.31
C PHE A 142 -4.64 -5.52 -4.71
N CYS A 143 -4.32 -5.31 -5.99
CA CYS A 143 -3.92 -3.99 -6.49
C CYS A 143 -5.06 -2.96 -6.43
N ARG A 144 -6.30 -3.37 -6.70
CA ARG A 144 -7.50 -2.51 -6.56
C ARG A 144 -7.73 -2.08 -5.11
N ILE A 145 -7.58 -3.00 -4.17
CA ILE A 145 -7.70 -2.72 -2.72
C ILE A 145 -6.60 -1.76 -2.29
N MET A 146 -5.34 -2.00 -2.68
CA MET A 146 -4.23 -1.09 -2.40
C MET A 146 -4.50 0.33 -2.91
N GLY A 147 -5.00 0.48 -4.14
CA GLY A 147 -5.36 1.78 -4.68
C GLY A 147 -6.43 2.47 -3.84
N SER A 148 -7.48 1.75 -3.49
CA SER A 148 -8.58 2.27 -2.66
C SER A 148 -8.08 2.76 -1.30
N PHE A 149 -7.23 1.97 -0.65
CA PHE A 149 -6.63 2.29 0.64
C PHE A 149 -5.69 3.50 0.56
N ALA A 150 -4.79 3.53 -0.42
CA ALA A 150 -3.89 4.66 -0.67
C ALA A 150 -4.67 5.96 -0.90
N GLY A 151 -5.78 5.92 -1.63
CA GLY A 151 -6.63 7.08 -1.84
C GLY A 151 -7.34 7.54 -0.56
N ASN A 152 -7.63 6.63 0.39
CA ASN A 152 -8.16 7.01 1.69
C ASN A 152 -7.09 7.71 2.55
N LEU A 153 -5.86 7.20 2.56
CA LEU A 153 -4.73 7.87 3.23
C LEU A 153 -4.53 9.28 2.69
N ALA A 154 -4.60 9.43 1.36
CA ALA A 154 -4.46 10.72 0.69
C ALA A 154 -5.50 11.75 1.15
N LEU A 155 -6.76 11.33 1.30
CA LEU A 155 -7.84 12.19 1.76
C LEU A 155 -7.76 12.49 3.26
N ASN A 156 -7.38 11.51 4.08
CA ASN A 156 -7.39 11.65 5.54
C ASN A 156 -6.42 12.72 6.03
N MET A 157 -5.24 12.80 5.41
CA MET A 157 -4.15 13.68 5.86
C MET A 157 -3.68 14.67 4.79
N ALA A 158 -4.46 14.86 3.72
CA ALA A 158 -4.12 15.79 2.63
C ALA A 158 -2.69 15.57 2.12
N THR A 159 -2.35 14.34 1.74
CA THR A 159 -0.95 13.95 1.49
C THR A 159 -0.44 14.39 0.12
N THR A 160 -0.45 15.71 -0.12
CA THR A 160 -0.06 16.32 -1.39
C THR A 160 1.41 16.15 -1.75
N GLY A 161 2.26 15.78 -0.79
CA GLY A 161 3.65 15.36 -1.04
C GLY A 161 3.76 13.97 -1.67
N GLY A 162 2.69 13.17 -1.58
CA GLY A 162 2.56 11.87 -2.24
C GLY A 162 2.13 10.74 -1.31
N VAL A 163 1.76 9.60 -1.90
CA VAL A 163 1.55 8.34 -1.18
C VAL A 163 2.52 7.29 -1.70
N PHE A 164 3.32 6.73 -0.80
CA PHE A 164 4.36 5.77 -1.11
C PHE A 164 3.92 4.36 -0.71
N ILE A 165 4.26 3.41 -1.56
CA ILE A 165 4.07 1.98 -1.37
C ILE A 165 5.43 1.41 -1.02
N GLY A 166 5.58 0.95 0.20
CA GLY A 166 6.72 0.16 0.66
C GLY A 166 6.39 -1.33 0.73
N GLY A 167 7.24 -2.08 1.42
CA GLY A 167 6.98 -3.48 1.76
C GLY A 167 7.39 -4.48 0.68
N GLY A 168 7.80 -5.66 1.13
CA GLY A 168 8.41 -6.68 0.29
C GLY A 168 7.46 -7.43 -0.64
N ILE A 169 6.14 -7.28 -0.50
CA ILE A 169 5.17 -7.95 -1.39
C ILE A 169 4.98 -7.19 -2.68
N ALA A 170 4.64 -5.90 -2.58
CA ALA A 170 4.40 -5.04 -3.76
C ALA A 170 5.63 -4.99 -4.69
N ASN A 171 6.84 -5.01 -4.12
CA ASN A 171 8.10 -5.01 -4.87
C ASN A 171 8.37 -6.29 -5.68
N ARG A 172 7.58 -7.36 -5.53
CA ARG A 172 7.75 -8.60 -6.32
C ARG A 172 7.08 -8.53 -7.69
N PHE A 173 6.15 -7.60 -7.89
CA PHE A 173 5.35 -7.51 -9.13
C PHE A 173 5.09 -6.05 -9.55
N PRO A 174 6.13 -5.20 -9.64
CA PRO A 174 5.98 -3.76 -9.93
C PRO A 174 5.26 -3.50 -11.25
N GLU A 175 5.57 -4.27 -12.31
CA GLU A 175 4.94 -4.12 -13.62
C GLU A 175 3.46 -4.53 -13.61
N PHE A 176 3.09 -5.50 -12.77
CA PHE A 176 1.68 -5.85 -12.56
C PHE A 176 0.93 -4.71 -11.88
N ILE A 177 1.53 -4.07 -10.85
CA ILE A 177 0.90 -2.92 -10.17
C ILE A 177 0.70 -1.76 -11.17
N LYS A 178 1.72 -1.43 -11.95
CA LYS A 178 1.66 -0.37 -12.97
C LYS A 178 0.53 -0.58 -14.00
N SER A 179 0.34 -1.82 -14.43
CA SER A 179 -0.66 -2.18 -15.44
C SER A 179 -2.05 -2.48 -14.85
N SER A 180 -2.18 -2.48 -13.53
CA SER A 180 -3.43 -2.76 -12.83
C SER A 180 -4.35 -1.53 -12.67
N ASP A 181 -5.54 -1.78 -12.15
CA ASP A 181 -6.51 -0.75 -11.74
C ASP A 181 -6.14 -0.01 -10.43
N PHE A 182 -4.91 -0.15 -9.91
CA PHE A 182 -4.48 0.56 -8.69
C PHE A 182 -4.81 2.05 -8.77
N ARG A 183 -4.38 2.73 -9.85
CA ARG A 183 -4.57 4.18 -9.97
C ARG A 183 -6.03 4.55 -10.14
N ALA A 184 -6.78 3.79 -10.92
CA ALA A 184 -8.22 4.00 -11.10
C ALA A 184 -8.95 3.93 -9.74
N ARG A 185 -8.55 3.00 -8.86
CA ARG A 185 -9.12 2.83 -7.52
C ARG A 185 -8.66 3.87 -6.52
N PHE A 186 -7.43 4.34 -6.63
CA PHE A 186 -6.94 5.49 -5.88
C PHE A 186 -7.80 6.73 -6.13
N GLU A 187 -8.14 7.00 -7.39
CA GLU A 187 -8.93 8.17 -7.79
C GLU A 187 -10.45 8.00 -7.63
N ALA A 188 -10.93 6.79 -7.31
CA ALA A 188 -12.36 6.49 -7.18
C ALA A 188 -12.97 7.06 -5.88
N LYS A 189 -12.92 8.39 -5.72
CA LYS A 189 -13.33 9.15 -4.52
C LYS A 189 -14.53 10.06 -4.76
N GLY A 190 -15.36 9.74 -5.76
CA GLY A 190 -16.56 10.50 -6.09
C GLY A 190 -16.26 11.97 -6.33
N GLN A 191 -16.92 12.86 -5.58
CA GLN A 191 -16.69 14.30 -5.68
C GLN A 191 -15.25 14.70 -5.36
N MET A 192 -14.53 13.95 -4.52
CA MET A 192 -13.13 14.22 -4.18
C MET A 192 -12.12 13.65 -5.19
N LYS A 193 -12.58 13.07 -6.32
CA LYS A 193 -11.67 12.59 -7.38
C LYS A 193 -10.71 13.67 -7.84
N HIS A 194 -11.20 14.89 -8.04
CA HIS A 194 -10.39 16.02 -8.50
C HIS A 194 -9.25 16.36 -7.52
N TYR A 195 -9.46 16.15 -6.22
CA TYR A 195 -8.47 16.42 -5.19
C TYR A 195 -7.33 15.38 -5.22
N VAL A 196 -7.68 14.09 -5.24
CA VAL A 196 -6.66 13.03 -5.21
C VAL A 196 -5.93 12.85 -6.54
N LYS A 197 -6.52 13.26 -7.68
CA LYS A 197 -5.93 13.08 -9.00
C LYS A 197 -4.54 13.72 -9.14
N ASP A 198 -4.26 14.83 -8.46
CA ASP A 198 -2.97 15.50 -8.60
C ASP A 198 -1.91 14.94 -7.62
N ILE A 199 -2.32 14.13 -6.65
CA ILE A 199 -1.43 13.51 -5.66
C ILE A 199 -0.69 12.33 -6.31
N PRO A 200 0.66 12.35 -6.33
CA PRO A 200 1.42 11.27 -6.92
C PRO A 200 1.44 10.04 -6.01
N THR A 201 1.55 8.87 -6.65
CA THR A 201 1.76 7.60 -5.95
C THR A 201 3.02 6.91 -6.43
N TYR A 202 3.81 6.37 -5.51
CA TYR A 202 5.14 5.81 -5.80
C TYR A 202 5.30 4.43 -5.18
N LEU A 203 5.97 3.51 -5.88
CA LEU A 203 6.55 2.30 -5.30
C LEU A 203 8.02 2.58 -4.96
N ILE A 204 8.43 2.31 -3.73
CA ILE A 204 9.82 2.48 -3.28
C ILE A 204 10.68 1.36 -3.88
N ALA A 205 11.63 1.73 -4.74
CA ALA A 205 12.54 0.78 -5.40
C ALA A 205 13.91 0.68 -4.71
N GLU A 206 14.26 1.66 -3.88
CA GLU A 206 15.51 1.67 -3.11
C GLU A 206 15.51 0.58 -2.01
N PRO A 207 16.38 -0.44 -2.08
CA PRO A 207 16.41 -1.51 -1.08
C PRO A 207 16.81 -1.03 0.31
N ASP A 208 17.66 -0.01 0.42
CA ASP A 208 18.22 0.48 1.68
C ASP A 208 17.49 1.72 2.22
N HIS A 209 16.24 1.94 1.80
CA HIS A 209 15.44 3.12 2.19
C HIS A 209 15.33 3.29 3.71
N GLY A 210 15.24 2.20 4.49
CA GLY A 210 15.27 2.28 5.95
C GLY A 210 16.58 2.85 6.51
N LEU A 211 17.74 2.52 5.92
CA LEU A 211 19.03 3.08 6.33
C LEU A 211 19.17 4.53 5.90
N LEU A 212 18.73 4.88 4.68
CA LEU A 212 18.69 6.26 4.21
C LEU A 212 17.84 7.14 5.13
N GLY A 213 16.67 6.64 5.54
CA GLY A 213 15.79 7.37 6.43
C GLY A 213 16.34 7.49 7.86
N ALA A 214 17.04 6.46 8.37
CA ALA A 214 17.76 6.58 9.64
C ALA A 214 18.87 7.66 9.58
N ALA A 215 19.58 7.75 8.45
CA ALA A 215 20.58 8.79 8.21
C ALA A 215 19.93 10.18 8.13
N ALA A 216 18.82 10.33 7.40
CA ALA A 216 18.06 11.57 7.29
C ALA A 216 17.51 12.03 8.64
N TYR A 217 16.96 11.11 9.44
CA TYR A 217 16.51 11.36 10.80
C TYR A 217 17.67 11.89 11.65
N LEU A 218 18.82 11.20 11.63
CA LEU A 218 19.98 11.60 12.42
C LEU A 218 20.47 12.99 12.00
N GLN A 219 20.62 13.24 10.70
CA GLN A 219 21.07 14.52 10.15
C GLN A 219 20.17 15.67 10.62
N GLN A 220 18.85 15.52 10.55
CA GLN A 220 17.90 16.53 11.02
C GLN A 220 18.06 16.85 12.52
N HIS A 221 18.35 15.84 13.35
CA HIS A 221 18.43 16.00 14.80
C HIS A 221 19.84 16.28 15.34
N THR A 222 20.86 16.26 14.49
CA THR A 222 22.25 16.56 14.89
C THR A 222 22.88 17.72 14.12
N ALA A 223 22.31 18.15 13.00
CA ALA A 223 22.73 19.36 12.31
C ALA A 223 22.38 20.57 13.19
N SER A 224 23.37 21.02 13.96
CA SER A 224 23.35 22.26 14.74
C SER A 224 23.78 23.43 13.86
#